data_AF-A0A9W5XZB7-F1
#
_entry.id   AF-A0A9W5XZB7-F1
#
_cell.length_a   1.000
_cell.length_b   1.000
_cell.length_c   1.000
_cell.angle_alpha   90.00
_cell.angle_beta   90.00
_cell.angle_gamma   90.00
#
_symmetry.space_group_name_H-M   'P 1'
#
loop_
_entity.id
_entity.type
_entity.pdbx_description
1 polymer ?
#
loop_
_entity_poly.entity_id
_entity_poly.type
_entity_poly.pdbx_seq_one_letter_code
_entity_poly.pdbx_strand_id
1 'polypeptide(L)'
;MNFIGLIPVFMGVIYLIYSVLFKNKLNYYSRRSKIKVVKSNEFLALQFNFAIINTIYLIAYGFLIIVLNLENIFVILGLTGFYTINFLLLLQSKKKGYIDYK
;
A
#
# COMPACT_ATOMS: atom_id res chain seq x y z
N MET A 1 13.75 -18.94 -13.34
CA MET A 1 12.98 -17.69 -13.20
C MET A 1 11.73 -18.00 -12.41
N ASN A 2 11.59 -17.42 -11.23
CA ASN A 2 10.42 -17.67 -10.40
C ASN A 2 9.27 -16.78 -10.86
N PHE A 3 8.42 -17.30 -11.75
CA PHE A 3 7.26 -16.58 -12.29
C PHE A 3 6.22 -16.22 -11.22
N ILE A 4 6.28 -16.82 -10.02
CA ILE A 4 5.42 -16.45 -8.89
C ILE A 4 5.69 -15.00 -8.44
N GLY A 5 6.89 -14.47 -8.71
CA GLY A 5 7.19 -13.04 -8.53
C GLY A 5 6.35 -12.09 -9.37
N LEU A 6 5.60 -12.57 -10.37
CA LEU A 6 4.60 -11.76 -11.09
C LEU A 6 3.40 -11.41 -10.20
N ILE A 7 3.08 -12.21 -9.18
CA ILE A 7 1.96 -11.95 -8.27
C ILE A 7 2.08 -10.57 -7.59
N PRO A 8 3.18 -10.22 -6.90
CA PRO A 8 3.32 -8.89 -6.31
C PRO A 8 3.33 -7.78 -7.36
N VAL A 9 3.87 -8.02 -8.56
CA VAL A 9 3.81 -7.04 -9.66
C VAL A 9 2.35 -6.74 -10.04
N PHE A 10 1.55 -7.77 -10.31
CA PHE A 10 0.13 -7.62 -10.63
C PHE A 10 -0.65 -6.98 -9.48
N MET A 11 -0.38 -7.38 -8.23
CA MET A 11 -0.99 -6.75 -7.05
C MET A 11 -0.67 -5.25 -6.99
N GLY A 12 0.58 -4.85 -7.25
CA GLY A 12 0.98 -3.44 -7.28
C GLY A 12 0.24 -2.63 -8.33
N VAL A 13 0.10 -3.17 -9.54
CA VAL A 13 -0.63 -2.53 -10.64
C VAL A 13 -2.12 -2.42 -10.34
N ILE A 14 -2.76 -3.51 -9.90
CA ILE A 14 -4.18 -3.53 -9.54
C ILE A 14 -4.46 -2.54 -8.39
N TYR A 15 -3.59 -2.51 -7.39
CA TYR A 15 -3.71 -1.59 -6.26
C TYR A 15 -3.58 -0.12 -6.68
N LEU A 16 -2.70 0.19 -7.65
CA LEU A 16 -2.60 1.53 -8.21
C LEU A 16 -3.87 1.93 -8.96
N ILE A 17 -4.36 1.06 -9.85
CA ILE A 17 -5.59 1.28 -10.61
C ILE A 17 -6.75 1.55 -9.64
N TYR A 18 -6.90 0.70 -8.62
CA TYR A 18 -7.89 0.91 -7.57
C TYR A 18 -7.71 2.28 -6.88
N SER A 19 -6.49 2.64 -6.51
CA SER A 19 -6.20 3.91 -5.83
C SER A 19 -6.48 5.13 -6.69
N VAL A 20 -6.31 5.03 -8.02
CA VAL A 20 -6.65 6.09 -8.98
C VAL A 20 -8.16 6.20 -9.14
N LEU A 21 -8.86 5.09 -9.38
CA LEU A 21 -10.32 5.07 -9.59
C LEU A 21 -11.07 5.53 -8.34
N PHE A 22 -10.57 5.19 -7.16
CA PHE A 22 -11.18 5.49 -5.87
C PHE A 22 -10.42 6.53 -5.06
N LYS A 23 -9.66 7.42 -5.72
CA LYS A 23 -8.84 8.46 -5.06
C LYS A 23 -9.61 9.36 -4.08
N ASN A 24 -10.91 9.54 -4.31
CA ASN A 24 -11.80 10.36 -3.47
C ASN A 24 -12.46 9.54 -2.33
N LYS A 25 -12.12 8.26 -2.16
CA LYS A 25 -12.67 7.38 -1.13
C LYS A 25 -11.56 6.86 -0.22
N LEU A 26 -11.90 6.68 1.05
CA LEU A 26 -11.05 5.98 2.01
C LEU A 26 -10.80 4.55 1.50
N ASN A 27 -9.53 4.16 1.48
CA ASN A 27 -9.16 2.80 1.14
C ASN A 27 -9.66 1.81 2.21
N TYR A 28 -9.69 0.53 1.84
CA TYR A 28 -10.17 -0.53 2.73
C TYR A 28 -9.47 -0.53 4.10
N TYR A 29 -8.16 -0.29 4.12
CA TYR A 29 -7.36 -0.22 5.34
C TYR A 29 -7.84 0.86 6.30
N SER A 30 -8.01 2.09 5.80
CA SER A 30 -8.44 3.24 6.59
C SER A 30 -9.85 3.06 7.13
N ARG A 31 -10.75 2.47 6.33
CA ARG A 31 -12.11 2.11 6.77
C ARG A 31 -12.09 1.08 7.90
N ARG A 32 -11.24 0.07 7.81
CA ARG A 32 -11.14 -1.00 8.81
C ARG A 32 -10.62 -0.48 10.16
N SER A 33 -9.76 0.53 10.16
CA SER A 33 -9.13 1.07 11.36
C SER A 33 -10.02 1.98 12.24
N LYS A 34 -11.33 2.12 11.94
CA LYS A 34 -12.31 2.93 12.72
C LYS A 34 -11.85 4.37 13.03
N ILE A 35 -10.99 4.94 12.17
CA ILE A 35 -10.44 6.28 12.34
C ILE A 35 -11.49 7.34 12.05
N LYS A 36 -11.48 8.44 12.81
CA LYS A 36 -12.23 9.65 12.49
C LYS A 36 -11.35 10.52 11.59
N VAL A 37 -11.76 10.71 10.35
CA VAL A 37 -11.04 11.59 9.42
C VAL A 37 -11.43 13.04 9.73
N VAL A 38 -10.46 13.83 10.18
CA VAL A 38 -10.64 15.24 10.55
C VAL A 38 -10.42 16.14 9.33
N LYS A 39 -9.39 15.83 8.52
CA LYS A 39 -9.02 16.57 7.30
C LYS A 39 -9.02 15.64 6.10
N SER A 40 -10.19 15.51 5.46
CA SER A 40 -10.42 14.48 4.44
C SER A 40 -9.58 14.67 3.18
N ASN A 41 -9.44 15.89 2.67
CA ASN A 41 -8.74 16.13 1.41
C ASN A 41 -7.25 15.83 1.55
N GLU A 42 -6.65 16.28 2.65
CA GLU A 42 -5.24 16.07 2.99
C GLU A 42 -4.97 14.60 3.30
N PHE A 43 -5.89 13.92 3.97
CA PHE A 43 -5.80 12.49 4.20
C PHE A 43 -5.84 11.70 2.89
N LEU A 44 -6.78 12.00 1.99
CA LEU A 44 -6.91 11.31 0.71
C LEU A 44 -5.71 11.55 -0.20
N ALA A 45 -5.16 12.78 -0.21
CA ALA A 45 -3.93 13.09 -0.93
C ALA A 45 -2.74 12.29 -0.37
N LEU A 46 -2.60 12.22 0.96
CA LEU A 46 -1.55 11.42 1.59
C LEU A 46 -1.73 9.92 1.32
N GLN A 47 -2.96 9.42 1.41
CA GLN A 47 -3.32 8.04 1.10
C GLN A 47 -2.93 7.68 -0.34
N PHE A 48 -3.19 8.57 -1.30
CA PHE A 48 -2.82 8.36 -2.69
C PHE A 48 -1.30 8.34 -2.89
N ASN A 49 -0.57 9.26 -2.24
CA ASN A 49 0.90 9.26 -2.29
C ASN A 49 1.50 7.97 -1.72
N PHE A 50 0.98 7.48 -0.59
CA PHE A 50 1.39 6.19 -0.04
C PHE A 50 1.00 5.02 -0.94
N ALA A 51 -0.12 5.12 -1.65
CA ALA A 51 -0.51 4.08 -2.59
C ALA A 51 0.49 3.94 -3.74
N ILE A 52 0.97 5.07 -4.29
CA ILE A 52 2.04 5.09 -5.30
C ILE A 52 3.31 4.44 -4.75
N ILE A 53 3.75 4.82 -3.54
CA ILE A 53 4.93 4.24 -2.89
C ILE A 53 4.77 2.72 -2.74
N ASN A 54 3.59 2.26 -2.33
CA ASN A 54 3.30 0.85 -2.13
C ASN A 54 3.32 0.06 -3.45
N THR A 55 2.79 0.65 -4.53
CA THR A 55 2.87 0.07 -5.86
C THR A 55 4.31 -0.04 -6.34
N ILE A 56 5.11 1.02 -6.21
CA ILE A 56 6.53 1.01 -6.60
C ILE A 56 7.26 -0.09 -5.83
N TYR A 57 7.02 -0.19 -4.51
CA TYR A 57 7.58 -1.25 -3.67
C TYR A 57 7.21 -2.64 -4.18
N LEU A 58 5.92 -2.92 -4.44
CA LEU A 58 5.46 -4.23 -4.88
C LEU A 58 6.02 -4.63 -6.25
N ILE A 59 6.10 -3.68 -7.19
CA ILE A 59 6.67 -3.94 -8.53
C ILE A 59 8.17 -4.21 -8.43
N ALA A 60 8.92 -3.37 -7.70
CA ALA A 60 10.35 -3.57 -7.51
C ALA A 60 10.66 -4.88 -6.79
N TYR A 61 9.90 -5.20 -5.74
CA TYR A 61 10.06 -6.43 -4.99
C TYR A 61 9.73 -7.68 -5.81
N GLY A 62 8.65 -7.64 -6.59
CA GLY A 62 8.32 -8.72 -7.53
C GLY A 62 9.40 -8.93 -8.60
N PHE A 63 9.94 -7.84 -9.14
CA PHE A 63 11.06 -7.91 -10.08
C PHE A 63 12.31 -8.54 -9.45
N LEU A 64 12.65 -8.19 -8.20
CA LEU A 64 13.76 -8.80 -7.48
C LEU A 64 13.57 -10.32 -7.29
N ILE A 65 12.35 -10.78 -6.97
CA ILE A 65 12.05 -12.22 -6.86
C ILE A 65 12.30 -12.93 -8.19
N ILE A 66 11.86 -12.34 -9.30
CA ILE A 66 12.00 -12.92 -10.64
C ILE A 66 13.48 -13.01 -11.04
N VAL A 67 14.22 -11.91 -10.90
CA VAL A 67 15.62 -11.77 -11.34
C VAL A 67 16.57 -12.60 -10.47
N LEU A 68 16.40 -12.56 -9.15
CA LEU A 68 17.23 -13.31 -8.21
C LEU A 68 16.74 -14.76 -8.01
N ASN A 69 15.64 -15.14 -8.67
CA ASN A 69 15.02 -16.47 -8.58
C ASN A 69 14.80 -16.92 -7.12
N LEU A 70 14.32 -15.99 -6.28
CA LEU A 70 14.11 -16.22 -4.85
C LEU A 70 13.03 -17.27 -4.58
N GLU A 71 13.11 -17.93 -3.43
CA GLU A 71 12.10 -18.91 -3.01
C GLU A 71 10.72 -18.29 -2.80
N ASN A 72 9.68 -19.12 -2.87
CA ASN A 72 8.28 -18.68 -2.77
C ASN A 72 7.94 -18.01 -1.44
N ILE A 73 8.67 -18.32 -0.36
CA ILE A 73 8.47 -17.69 0.94
C ILE A 73 8.72 -16.18 0.91
N PHE A 74 9.57 -15.70 0.00
CA PHE A 74 9.82 -14.26 -0.16
C PHE A 74 8.60 -13.51 -0.68
N VAL A 75 7.70 -14.15 -1.43
CA VAL A 75 6.43 -13.54 -1.85
C VAL A 75 5.58 -13.16 -0.64
N ILE A 76 5.53 -14.03 0.37
CA ILE A 76 4.79 -13.80 1.62
C ILE A 76 5.45 -12.67 2.41
N LEU A 77 6.79 -12.64 2.48
CA LEU A 77 7.53 -11.54 3.10
C LEU A 77 7.23 -10.20 2.39
N GLY A 78 7.08 -10.20 1.07
CA GLY A 78 6.67 -9.02 0.32
C GLY A 78 5.38 -8.37 0.83
N LEU A 79 4.39 -9.19 1.22
CA LEU A 79 3.12 -8.70 1.80
C LEU A 79 3.34 -7.96 3.12
N THR A 80 4.30 -8.38 3.93
CA THR A 80 4.61 -7.69 5.20
C THR A 80 5.08 -6.25 4.98
N GLY A 81 5.89 -6.02 3.95
CA GLY A 81 6.29 -4.66 3.56
C GLY A 81 5.09 -3.82 3.09
N PHE A 82 4.16 -4.43 2.35
CA PHE A 82 2.92 -3.77 1.95
C PHE A 82 2.08 -3.31 3.15
N TYR A 83 1.93 -4.15 4.17
CA TYR A 83 1.26 -3.78 5.42
C TYR A 83 2.01 -2.69 6.18
N THR A 84 3.35 -2.76 6.22
CA THR A 84 4.19 -1.76 6.88
C THR A 84 3.99 -0.37 6.26
N ILE A 85 3.94 -0.26 4.94
CA ILE A 85 3.69 1.02 4.24
C ILE A 85 2.31 1.58 4.59
N ASN A 86 1.26 0.75 4.61
CA ASN A 86 -0.07 1.18 5.03
C ASN A 86 -0.13 1.58 6.52
N PHE A 87 0.64 0.93 7.38
CA PHE A 87 0.75 1.31 8.78
C PHE A 87 1.44 2.67 8.96
N LEU A 88 2.52 2.91 8.21
CA LEU A 88 3.21 4.20 8.18
C LEU A 88 2.29 5.34 7.72
N LEU A 89 1.40 5.09 6.76
CA LEU A 89 0.38 6.05 6.36
C LEU A 89 -0.48 6.48 7.55
N LEU A 90 -0.98 5.52 8.36
CA LEU A 90 -1.80 5.83 9.53
C LEU A 90 -1.01 6.64 10.58
N LEU A 91 0.23 6.23 10.87
CA LEU A 91 1.09 6.97 11.80
C LEU A 91 1.34 8.41 11.33
N GLN A 92 1.67 8.60 10.06
CA GLN A 92 1.94 9.92 9.52
C GLN A 92 0.67 10.78 9.45
N SER A 93 -0.47 10.16 9.14
CA SER A 93 -1.78 10.83 9.15
C SER A 93 -2.15 11.31 10.56
N LYS A 94 -1.87 10.49 11.59
CA LYS A 94 -2.07 10.88 13.00
C LYS A 94 -1.15 12.04 13.38
N LYS A 95 0.15 11.93 13.07
CA LYS A 95 1.15 12.96 13.38
C LYS A 95 0.80 14.32 12.76
N LYS A 96 0.20 14.32 11.56
CA LYS A 96 -0.23 15.53 10.86
C LYS A 96 -1.64 16.02 11.26
N GLY A 97 -2.32 15.32 12.18
CA GLY A 97 -3.67 15.66 12.64
C GLY A 97 -4.75 15.47 11.58
N TYR A 98 -4.52 14.62 10.57
CA TYR A 98 -5.50 14.34 9.53
C TYR A 98 -6.57 13.35 10.00
N ILE A 99 -6.20 12.49 10.94
CA ILE A 99 -7.05 11.47 11.53
C ILE A 99 -6.95 11.51 13.04
N ASP A 100 -8.03 11.10 13.69
CA ASP A 100 -8.12 10.87 15.12
C ASP A 100 -8.61 9.45 15.39
N TYR A 101 -8.20 8.87 16.52
CA TYR A 101 -8.72 7.58 16.94
C TYR A 101 -10.01 7.83 17.74
N LYS A 102 -11.08 7.14 17.36
CA LYS A 102 -12.28 7.11 18.19
C LYS A 102 -12.03 6.37 19.49
#